data_AF-A0A5N6MCV3-F1
#
_entry.id   AF-A0A5N6MCV3-F1
#
_cell.length_a   1.000
_cell.length_b   1.000
_cell.length_c   1.000
_cell.angle_alpha   90.00
_cell.angle_beta   90.00
_cell.angle_gamma   90.00
#
_symmetry.space_group_name_H-M   'P 1'
#
loop_
_entity.id
_entity.type
_entity.pdbx_description
1 polymer ?
#
loop_
_entity_poly.entity_id
_entity_poly.type
_entity_poly.pdbx_seq_one_letter_code
_entity_poly.pdbx_strand_id
1 'polypeptide(L)'
;MSSSQNLPISDPPSSATNNAAWSSAIAATPALRAFVSRLTDSTRRAFTRRRPWYELVDRTAFSRPESLSDATSRIRKNYNYFRVNYITLLSAVLAFSLLSHPFSLLTIVSLVAAWLFLYIFRAPDQPVIIGGRTFSDREILGILIVLTAFVVFLTSVGSLLMSATLIGLGIICVHGAFRDPEDLFLDDQEIPGTGLFSSFTGAATSAAVADVMARV
;
A
#
# COMPACT_ATOMS: atom_id res chain seq x y z
N MET A 1 64.87 12.63 -51.65
CA MET A 1 63.43 12.37 -51.48
C MET A 1 63.23 11.81 -50.09
N SER A 2 62.93 12.66 -49.11
CA SER A 2 62.82 12.29 -47.69
C SER A 2 61.40 11.82 -47.38
N SER A 3 61.28 10.57 -46.95
CA SER A 3 60.02 9.93 -46.57
C SER A 3 59.60 10.40 -45.17
N SER A 4 58.47 11.12 -45.06
CA SER A 4 57.88 11.46 -43.77
C SER A 4 57.01 10.30 -43.27
N GLN A 5 57.45 9.66 -42.18
CA GLN A 5 56.73 8.61 -41.48
C GLN A 5 55.76 9.28 -40.48
N ASN A 6 54.46 9.25 -40.76
CA ASN A 6 53.44 9.73 -39.82
C ASN A 6 53.06 8.57 -38.88
N LEU A 7 53.39 8.70 -37.59
CA LEU A 7 52.92 7.79 -36.53
C LEU A 7 51.43 8.07 -36.22
N PRO A 8 50.61 7.06 -35.93
CA PRO A 8 49.25 7.26 -35.47
C PRO A 8 49.26 7.71 -34.00
N ILE A 9 48.68 8.88 -33.74
CA ILE A 9 48.45 9.37 -32.39
C ILE A 9 47.23 8.64 -31.82
N SER A 10 47.43 7.93 -30.71
CA SER A 10 46.34 7.27 -29.99
C SER A 10 45.60 8.33 -29.17
N ASP A 11 44.35 8.62 -29.53
CA ASP A 11 43.48 9.46 -28.70
C ASP A 11 43.23 8.80 -27.33
N PRO A 12 43.20 9.57 -26.22
CA PRO A 12 42.87 9.02 -24.91
C PRO A 12 41.40 8.58 -24.86
N PRO A 13 41.06 7.51 -24.11
CA PRO A 13 39.69 7.08 -23.97
C PRO A 13 38.88 8.17 -23.25
N SER A 14 37.89 8.71 -23.96
CA SER A 14 36.87 9.61 -23.42
C SER A 14 36.15 8.95 -22.25
N SER A 15 36.44 9.42 -21.04
CA SER A 15 35.84 9.01 -19.76
C SER A 15 34.44 9.61 -19.56
N ALA A 16 33.57 9.54 -20.56
CA ALA A 16 32.21 10.10 -20.51
C ALA A 16 31.11 9.06 -20.23
N THR A 17 31.45 7.77 -20.09
CA THR A 17 30.44 6.70 -20.03
C THR A 17 29.90 6.44 -18.61
N ASN A 18 30.51 7.01 -17.57
CA ASN A 18 30.09 6.73 -16.20
C ASN A 18 28.88 7.54 -15.73
N ASN A 19 28.49 8.63 -16.38
CA ASN A 19 27.34 9.43 -15.91
C ASN A 19 26.01 8.98 -16.55
N ALA A 20 26.06 8.37 -17.74
CA ALA A 20 24.87 7.87 -18.43
C ALA A 20 24.29 6.62 -17.75
N ALA A 21 25.13 5.75 -17.19
CA ALA A 21 24.72 4.52 -16.52
C ALA A 21 23.94 4.77 -15.21
N TRP A 22 24.33 5.76 -14.41
CA TRP A 22 23.60 6.13 -13.20
C TRP A 22 22.28 6.84 -13.53
N SER A 23 22.27 7.66 -14.59
CA SER A 23 21.07 8.33 -15.09
C SER A 23 20.02 7.34 -15.60
N SER A 24 20.47 6.25 -16.24
CA SER A 24 19.60 5.20 -16.79
C SER A 24 19.19 4.13 -15.76
N ALA A 25 19.98 3.91 -14.70
CA ALA A 25 19.56 3.12 -13.53
C ALA A 25 18.53 3.88 -12.66
N ILE A 26 18.64 5.21 -12.56
CA ILE A 26 17.66 6.08 -11.89
C ILE A 26 16.39 6.23 -12.74
N ALA A 27 16.46 5.99 -14.06
CA ALA A 27 15.30 5.97 -14.96
C ALA A 27 14.39 4.74 -14.76
N ALA A 28 14.14 4.34 -13.50
CA ALA A 28 13.14 3.38 -13.02
C ALA A 28 12.93 2.19 -13.95
N THR A 29 13.52 1.05 -13.59
CA THR A 29 13.19 -0.26 -14.16
C THR A 29 11.70 -0.32 -14.53
N PRO A 30 11.32 -0.69 -15.76
CA PRO A 30 9.93 -0.63 -16.22
C PRO A 30 8.96 -1.39 -15.30
N ALA A 31 9.45 -2.44 -14.62
CA ALA A 31 8.74 -3.16 -13.57
C ALA A 31 8.44 -2.30 -12.33
N LEU A 32 9.39 -1.49 -11.84
CA LEU A 32 9.18 -0.58 -10.72
C LEU A 32 8.16 0.50 -11.08
N ARG A 33 8.27 1.10 -12.28
CA ARG A 33 7.29 2.10 -12.76
C ARG A 33 5.89 1.50 -12.86
N ALA A 34 5.78 0.28 -13.40
CA ALA A 34 4.51 -0.43 -13.47
C ALA A 34 3.95 -0.74 -12.07
N PHE A 35 4.78 -1.18 -11.13
CA PHE A 35 4.37 -1.40 -9.75
C PHE A 35 3.88 -0.12 -9.08
N VAL A 36 4.64 0.99 -9.19
CA VAL A 36 4.27 2.28 -8.63
C VAL A 36 2.95 2.78 -9.23
N SER A 37 2.78 2.71 -10.55
CA SER A 37 1.51 3.11 -11.20
C SER A 37 0.32 2.29 -10.69
N ARG A 38 0.47 0.96 -10.56
CA ARG A 38 -0.58 0.09 -10.00
C ARG A 38 -0.86 0.40 -8.53
N LEU A 39 0.16 0.72 -7.75
CA LEU A 39 0.03 1.10 -6.35
C LEU A 39 -0.72 2.43 -6.24
N THR A 40 -0.30 3.45 -7.00
CA THR A 40 -0.93 4.77 -7.04
C THR A 40 -2.38 4.70 -7.51
N ASP A 41 -2.68 3.90 -8.53
CA ASP A 41 -4.05 3.69 -8.97
C ASP A 41 -4.89 2.99 -7.91
N SER A 42 -4.30 2.02 -7.19
CA SER A 42 -4.99 1.29 -6.14
C SER A 42 -5.25 2.16 -4.91
N THR A 43 -4.29 3.00 -4.51
CA THR A 43 -4.49 3.97 -3.44
C THR A 43 -5.51 5.02 -3.83
N ARG A 44 -5.43 5.58 -5.05
CA ARG A 44 -6.42 6.54 -5.56
C ARG A 44 -7.83 5.95 -5.55
N ARG A 45 -8.00 4.72 -6.06
CA ARG A 45 -9.29 4.00 -6.02
C ARG A 45 -9.77 3.75 -4.58
N ALA A 46 -8.86 3.41 -3.66
CA ALA A 46 -9.21 3.25 -2.25
C ALA A 46 -9.71 4.57 -1.65
N PHE A 47 -9.01 5.69 -1.90
CA PHE A 47 -9.41 7.02 -1.41
C PHE A 47 -10.71 7.53 -2.03
N THR A 48 -11.03 7.17 -3.28
CA THR A 48 -12.34 7.52 -3.88
C THR A 48 -13.51 6.79 -3.21
N ARG A 49 -13.26 5.66 -2.54
CA ARG A 49 -14.28 4.92 -1.76
C ARG A 49 -14.40 5.41 -0.32
N ARG A 50 -13.71 6.50 0.04
CA ARG A 50 -13.75 7.08 1.38
C ARG A 50 -15.13 7.71 1.63
N ARG A 51 -15.73 7.41 2.78
CA ARG A 51 -16.96 8.08 3.23
C ARG A 51 -16.65 9.50 3.72
N PRO A 52 -17.60 10.44 3.62
CA PRO A 52 -17.40 11.78 4.14
C PRO A 52 -17.02 11.77 5.63
N TRP A 53 -16.05 12.60 6.02
CA TRP A 53 -15.55 12.61 7.39
C TRP A 53 -16.57 13.13 8.40
N TYR A 54 -17.51 13.98 7.98
CA TYR A 54 -18.56 14.47 8.87
C TYR A 54 -19.49 13.34 9.31
N GLU A 55 -19.78 12.34 8.46
CA GLU A 55 -20.56 11.15 8.82
C GLU A 55 -19.83 10.27 9.83
N LEU A 56 -18.50 10.29 9.84
CA LEU A 56 -17.72 9.55 10.82
C LEU A 56 -17.76 10.24 12.20
N VAL A 57 -17.71 11.58 12.23
CA VAL A 57 -17.62 12.35 13.48
C VAL A 57 -18.99 12.83 13.98
N ASP A 58 -20.07 12.41 13.32
CA ASP A 58 -21.42 12.85 13.66
C ASP A 58 -21.82 12.41 15.07
N ARG A 59 -21.90 13.39 15.99
CA ARG A 59 -22.11 13.19 17.42
C ARG A 59 -23.52 12.72 17.75
N THR A 60 -24.50 13.01 16.90
CA THR A 60 -25.90 12.64 17.17
C THR A 60 -26.15 11.15 17.01
N ALA A 61 -25.35 10.48 16.17
CA ALA A 61 -25.44 9.04 15.94
C ALA A 61 -24.48 8.23 16.83
N PHE A 62 -24.17 8.72 18.04
CA PHE A 62 -23.47 7.93 19.06
C PHE A 62 -24.43 7.54 20.19
N SER A 63 -24.49 6.24 20.50
CA SER A 63 -25.18 5.73 21.68
C SER A 63 -24.37 4.65 22.38
N ARG A 64 -24.80 4.30 23.60
CA ARG A 64 -24.14 3.26 24.39
C ARG A 64 -24.64 1.88 23.92
N PRO A 65 -23.75 0.93 23.60
CA PRO A 65 -24.18 -0.43 23.26
C PRO A 65 -24.82 -1.11 24.47
N GLU A 66 -25.90 -1.85 24.23
CA GLU A 66 -26.69 -2.48 25.30
C GLU A 66 -26.02 -3.76 25.82
N SER A 67 -25.21 -4.40 24.99
CA SER A 67 -24.49 -5.62 25.33
C SER A 67 -23.20 -5.77 24.52
N LEU A 68 -22.33 -6.72 24.90
CA LEU A 68 -21.13 -7.05 24.11
C LEU A 68 -21.47 -7.63 22.73
N SER A 69 -22.58 -8.39 22.63
CA SER A 69 -23.06 -8.91 21.34
C SER A 69 -23.48 -7.78 20.41
N ASP A 70 -24.19 -6.79 20.95
CA ASP A 70 -24.56 -5.57 20.23
C ASP A 70 -23.32 -4.77 19.80
N ALA A 71 -22.38 -4.50 20.73
CA ALA A 71 -21.13 -3.80 20.42
C ALA A 71 -20.35 -4.47 19.28
N THR A 72 -20.19 -5.80 19.30
CA THR A 72 -19.48 -6.52 18.23
C THR A 72 -20.23 -6.48 16.89
N SER A 73 -21.56 -6.50 16.91
CA SER A 73 -22.39 -6.31 15.72
C SER A 73 -22.22 -4.91 15.13
N ARG A 74 -22.26 -3.86 15.97
CA ARG A 74 -22.03 -2.46 15.57
C ARG A 74 -20.64 -2.27 14.99
N ILE A 75 -19.60 -2.81 15.65
CA ILE A 75 -18.21 -2.76 15.14
C ILE A 75 -18.13 -3.37 13.74
N ARG A 76 -18.73 -4.55 13.51
CA ARG A 76 -18.68 -5.22 12.21
C ARG A 76 -19.37 -4.42 11.12
N LYS A 77 -20.55 -3.86 11.40
CA LYS A 77 -21.29 -3.01 10.45
C LYS A 77 -20.51 -1.73 10.13
N ASN A 78 -20.07 -1.01 11.16
CA ASN A 78 -19.33 0.24 11.02
C ASN A 78 -17.95 0.04 10.37
N TYR A 79 -17.27 -1.08 10.61
CA TYR A 79 -15.99 -1.41 9.96
C TYR A 79 -16.15 -1.54 8.44
N ASN A 80 -17.19 -2.23 7.98
CA ASN A 80 -17.44 -2.37 6.55
C ASN A 80 -17.83 -1.03 5.91
N TYR A 81 -18.62 -0.21 6.60
CA TYR A 81 -19.08 1.08 6.10
C TYR A 81 -17.93 2.11 6.02
N PHE A 82 -17.17 2.29 7.10
CA PHE A 82 -16.09 3.28 7.23
C PHE A 82 -14.68 2.71 6.98
N ARG A 83 -14.56 1.56 6.30
CA ARG A 83 -13.29 0.82 6.12
C ARG A 83 -12.12 1.71 5.71
N VAL A 84 -12.32 2.55 4.69
CA VAL A 84 -11.27 3.43 4.16
C VAL A 84 -10.90 4.51 5.18
N ASN A 85 -11.87 5.10 5.87
CA ASN A 85 -11.62 6.09 6.91
C ASN A 85 -10.87 5.49 8.10
N TYR A 86 -11.24 4.29 8.56
CA TYR A 86 -10.55 3.58 9.63
C TYR A 86 -9.11 3.20 9.28
N ILE A 87 -8.87 2.68 8.07
CA ILE A 87 -7.50 2.43 7.59
C ILE A 87 -6.72 3.74 7.57
N THR A 88 -7.32 4.84 7.10
CA THR A 88 -6.68 6.16 7.08
C THR A 88 -6.30 6.64 8.48
N LEU A 89 -7.20 6.50 9.46
CA LEU A 89 -6.93 6.85 10.87
C LEU A 89 -5.82 5.99 11.46
N LEU A 90 -5.87 4.67 11.27
CA LEU A 90 -4.85 3.75 11.74
C LEU A 90 -3.49 4.12 11.14
N SER A 91 -3.43 4.34 9.82
CA SER A 91 -2.21 4.78 9.14
C SER A 91 -1.70 6.12 9.67
N ALA A 92 -2.58 7.08 9.99
CA ALA A 92 -2.19 8.35 10.58
C ALA A 92 -1.58 8.19 11.98
N VAL A 93 -2.15 7.33 12.84
CA VAL A 93 -1.60 7.02 14.18
C VAL A 93 -0.23 6.38 14.06
N LEU A 94 -0.07 5.39 13.16
CA LEU A 94 1.22 4.75 12.89
C LEU A 94 2.26 5.76 12.36
N ALA A 95 1.87 6.61 11.40
CA ALA A 95 2.75 7.63 10.84
C ALA A 95 3.19 8.63 11.90
N PHE A 96 2.27 9.15 12.71
CA PHE A 96 2.60 10.06 13.80
C PHE A 96 3.55 9.40 14.80
N SER A 97 3.25 8.17 15.22
CA SER A 97 4.10 7.41 16.13
C SER A 97 5.53 7.23 15.60
N LEU A 98 5.68 6.94 14.32
CA LEU A 98 6.99 6.80 13.67
C LEU A 98 7.72 8.15 13.54
N LEU A 99 7.01 9.20 13.14
CA LEU A 99 7.57 10.56 13.02
C LEU A 99 8.05 11.08 14.39
N SER A 100 7.39 10.73 15.48
CA SER A 100 7.84 11.06 16.83
C SER A 100 9.10 10.32 17.27
N HIS A 101 9.54 9.29 16.54
CA HIS A 101 10.69 8.44 16.89
C HIS A 101 11.71 8.39 15.73
N PRO A 102 12.52 9.45 15.53
CA PRO A 102 13.38 9.61 14.35
C PRO A 102 14.40 8.48 14.18
N PHE A 103 14.92 7.90 15.26
CA PHE A 103 15.83 6.75 15.19
C PHE A 103 15.13 5.49 14.66
N SER A 104 13.90 5.23 15.11
CA SER A 104 13.06 4.11 14.63
C SER A 104 12.69 4.30 13.16
N LEU A 105 12.39 5.54 12.76
CA LEU A 105 12.16 5.88 11.36
C LEU A 105 13.42 5.63 10.51
N LEU A 106 14.59 6.09 10.97
CA LEU A 106 15.85 5.92 10.26
C LEU A 106 16.22 4.44 10.08
N THR A 107 16.01 3.60 11.10
CA THR A 107 16.29 2.16 11.01
C THR A 107 15.37 1.47 10.02
N ILE A 108 14.06 1.77 10.03
CA ILE A 108 13.11 1.23 9.05
C ILE A 108 13.48 1.69 7.63
N VAL A 109 13.74 2.99 7.43
CA VAL A 109 14.09 3.54 6.11
C VAL A 109 15.38 2.90 5.59
N SER A 110 16.40 2.74 6.44
CA SER A 110 17.67 2.09 6.05
C SER A 110 17.47 0.62 5.70
N LEU A 111 16.63 -0.10 6.45
CA LEU A 111 16.30 -1.49 6.17
C LEU A 111 15.56 -1.65 4.85
N VAL A 112 14.53 -0.82 4.61
CA VAL A 112 13.80 -0.79 3.33
C VAL A 112 14.74 -0.42 2.18
N ALA A 113 15.61 0.57 2.37
CA ALA A 113 16.60 0.94 1.36
C ALA A 113 17.54 -0.23 1.02
N ALA A 114 17.98 -1.02 2.01
CA ALA A 114 18.77 -2.22 1.78
C ALA A 114 18.01 -3.27 0.94
N TRP A 115 16.75 -3.54 1.28
CA TRP A 115 15.88 -4.43 0.49
C TRP A 115 15.71 -3.96 -0.96
N LEU A 116 15.39 -2.67 -1.15
CA LEU A 116 15.19 -2.09 -2.48
C LEU A 116 16.48 -2.09 -3.29
N PHE A 117 17.61 -1.72 -2.69
CA PHE A 117 18.90 -1.71 -3.34
C PHE A 117 19.30 -3.11 -3.83
N LEU A 118 19.14 -4.12 -2.97
CA LEU A 118 19.58 -5.48 -3.28
C LEU A 118 18.67 -6.22 -4.28
N TYR A 119 17.37 -5.92 -4.31
CA TYR A 119 16.41 -6.71 -5.11
C TYR A 119 15.70 -5.93 -6.22
N ILE A 120 15.64 -4.60 -6.16
CA ILE A 120 14.95 -3.78 -7.17
C ILE A 120 15.94 -3.01 -8.04
N PHE A 121 16.97 -2.43 -7.43
CA PHE A 121 17.95 -1.61 -8.16
C PHE A 121 19.17 -2.41 -8.65
N ARG A 122 19.41 -3.61 -8.11
CA ARG A 122 20.49 -4.48 -8.54
C ARG A 122 20.14 -5.19 -9.85
N ALA A 123 21.07 -5.19 -10.81
CA ALA A 123 20.93 -5.97 -12.02
C ALA A 123 20.94 -7.49 -11.70
N PRO A 124 20.13 -8.32 -12.38
CA PRO A 124 19.99 -9.75 -12.06
C PRO A 124 21.30 -10.55 -12.15
N ASP A 125 22.24 -10.07 -12.94
CA ASP A 125 23.52 -10.70 -13.28
C ASP A 125 24.71 -10.12 -12.51
N GLN A 126 24.48 -9.14 -11.62
CA GLN A 126 25.56 -8.51 -10.86
C GLN A 126 25.75 -9.19 -9.48
N PRO A 127 26.86 -9.93 -9.26
CA PRO A 127 27.13 -10.55 -7.97
C PRO A 127 27.50 -9.51 -6.91
N VAL A 128 27.10 -9.75 -5.66
CA VAL A 128 27.50 -8.89 -4.53
C VAL A 128 28.87 -9.34 -4.04
N ILE A 129 29.86 -8.47 -4.16
CA ILE A 129 31.23 -8.72 -3.74
C ILE A 129 31.54 -7.83 -2.54
N ILE A 130 31.85 -8.43 -1.40
CA ILE A 130 32.25 -7.71 -0.18
C ILE A 130 33.61 -8.26 0.25
N GLY A 131 34.61 -7.40 0.34
CA GLY A 131 35.98 -7.81 0.74
C GLY A 131 36.62 -8.83 -0.22
N GLY A 132 36.26 -8.81 -1.51
CA GLY A 132 36.78 -9.74 -2.51
C GLY A 132 36.08 -11.11 -2.56
N ARG A 133 35.12 -11.39 -1.67
CA ARG A 133 34.28 -12.60 -1.71
C ARG A 133 32.96 -12.32 -2.41
N THR A 134 32.57 -13.19 -3.34
CA THR A 134 31.23 -13.21 -3.94
C THR A 134 30.23 -13.87 -2.99
N PHE A 135 29.10 -13.21 -2.76
CA PHE A 135 27.99 -13.72 -1.98
C PHE A 135 26.89 -14.23 -2.91
N SER A 136 26.37 -15.41 -2.60
CA SER A 136 25.20 -15.98 -3.27
C SER A 136 23.92 -15.28 -2.82
N ASP A 137 22.88 -15.32 -3.66
CA ASP A 137 21.58 -14.73 -3.33
C ASP A 137 20.93 -15.32 -2.07
N ARG A 138 21.22 -16.60 -1.77
CA ARG A 138 20.72 -17.26 -0.55
C ARG A 138 21.41 -16.72 0.70
N GLU A 139 22.71 -16.48 0.64
CA GLU A 139 23.45 -15.85 1.74
C GLU A 139 22.97 -14.42 1.98
N ILE A 140 22.80 -13.64 0.91
CA ILE A 140 22.31 -12.25 1.00
C ILE A 140 20.91 -12.21 1.60
N LEU A 141 20.01 -13.08 1.13
CA LEU A 141 18.67 -13.20 1.68
C LEU A 141 18.71 -13.59 3.16
N GLY A 142 19.53 -14.57 3.53
CA GLY A 142 19.71 -15.01 4.91
C GLY A 142 20.21 -13.88 5.82
N ILE A 143 21.25 -13.16 5.39
CA ILE A 143 21.79 -12.00 6.10
C ILE A 143 20.73 -10.92 6.25
N LEU A 144 19.96 -10.64 5.20
CA LEU A 144 18.95 -9.60 5.23
C LEU A 144 17.74 -9.96 6.12
N ILE A 145 17.37 -11.24 6.17
CA ILE A 145 16.36 -11.74 7.11
C ILE A 145 16.87 -11.63 8.55
N VAL A 146 18.10 -12.06 8.83
CA VAL A 146 18.71 -11.94 10.17
C VAL A 146 18.84 -10.48 10.59
N LEU A 147 19.27 -9.60 9.69
CA LEU A 147 19.34 -8.16 9.92
C LEU A 147 17.96 -7.58 10.21
N THR A 148 16.94 -7.99 9.45
CA THR A 148 15.54 -7.58 9.68
C THR A 148 15.08 -8.00 11.07
N ALA A 149 15.31 -9.27 11.45
CA ALA A 149 14.98 -9.76 12.78
C ALA A 149 15.72 -8.97 13.86
N PHE A 150 17.03 -8.80 13.71
CA PHE A 150 17.86 -8.03 14.63
C PHE A 150 17.34 -6.60 14.81
N VAL A 151 17.04 -5.90 13.72
CA VAL A 151 16.44 -4.56 13.77
C VAL A 151 15.11 -4.61 14.50
N VAL A 152 14.19 -5.51 14.14
CA VAL A 152 12.85 -5.57 14.76
C VAL A 152 12.90 -5.90 16.25
N PHE A 153 13.80 -6.80 16.67
CA PHE A 153 13.86 -7.28 18.06
C PHE A 153 14.74 -6.41 18.97
N LEU A 154 15.84 -5.84 18.47
CA LEU A 154 16.74 -5.02 19.30
C LEU A 154 16.37 -3.54 19.27
N THR A 155 15.64 -3.07 18.25
CA THR A 155 15.14 -1.70 18.25
C THR A 155 13.74 -1.62 18.84
N SER A 156 13.39 -0.46 19.38
CA SER A 156 12.03 -0.16 19.83
C SER A 156 11.00 -0.08 18.70
N VAL A 157 11.38 -0.36 17.43
CA VAL A 157 10.47 -0.36 16.29
C VAL A 157 9.31 -1.33 16.51
N GLY A 158 9.59 -2.56 16.94
CA GLY A 158 8.56 -3.59 17.12
C GLY A 158 7.52 -3.18 18.16
N SER A 159 7.97 -2.70 19.33
CA SER A 159 7.09 -2.23 20.40
C SER A 159 6.33 -0.95 20.02
N LEU A 160 6.96 -0.05 19.26
CA LEU A 160 6.33 1.15 18.72
C LEU A 160 5.18 0.78 17.77
N LEU A 161 5.43 -0.08 16.78
CA LEU A 161 4.41 -0.51 15.83
C LEU A 161 3.27 -1.26 16.52
N MET A 162 3.59 -2.13 17.48
CA MET A 162 2.59 -2.87 18.24
C MET A 162 1.70 -1.92 19.06
N SER A 163 2.31 -1.02 19.84
CA SER A 163 1.57 -0.07 20.68
C SER A 163 0.72 0.90 19.86
N ALA A 164 1.27 1.48 18.79
CA ALA A 164 0.52 2.35 17.87
C ALA A 164 -0.66 1.61 17.22
N THR A 165 -0.47 0.35 16.82
CA THR A 165 -1.53 -0.48 16.24
C THR A 165 -2.62 -0.78 17.27
N LEU A 166 -2.26 -1.14 18.50
CA LEU A 166 -3.23 -1.39 19.57
C LEU A 166 -4.04 -0.14 19.91
N ILE A 167 -3.39 1.03 19.98
CA ILE A 167 -4.06 2.32 20.20
C ILE A 167 -5.02 2.61 19.04
N GLY A 168 -4.55 2.50 17.79
CA GLY A 168 -5.37 2.74 16.61
C GLY A 168 -6.58 1.79 16.52
N LEU A 169 -6.36 0.49 16.78
CA LEU A 169 -7.44 -0.49 16.81
C LEU A 169 -8.42 -0.22 17.96
N GLY A 170 -7.92 0.19 19.12
CA GLY A 170 -8.74 0.63 20.25
C GLY A 170 -9.66 1.78 19.88
N ILE A 171 -9.14 2.82 19.20
CA ILE A 171 -9.93 3.95 18.70
C ILE A 171 -11.03 3.47 17.75
N ILE A 172 -10.67 2.61 16.78
CA ILE A 172 -11.61 2.05 15.80
C ILE A 172 -12.70 1.23 16.49
N CYS A 173 -12.34 0.39 17.45
CA CYS A 173 -13.29 -0.45 18.19
C CYS A 173 -14.23 0.39 19.06
N VAL A 174 -13.71 1.39 19.78
CA VAL A 174 -14.53 2.30 20.58
C VAL A 174 -15.48 3.07 19.66
N HIS A 175 -14.98 3.69 18.61
CA HIS A 175 -15.82 4.38 17.64
C HIS A 175 -16.88 3.46 17.04
N GLY A 176 -16.48 2.28 16.56
CA GLY A 176 -17.38 1.32 15.93
C GLY A 176 -18.40 0.69 16.87
N ALA A 177 -18.12 0.59 18.17
CA ALA A 177 -19.05 0.07 19.17
C ALA A 177 -20.10 1.10 19.60
N PHE A 178 -19.74 2.38 19.65
CA PHE A 178 -20.61 3.45 20.12
C PHE A 178 -21.34 4.19 18.99
N ARG A 179 -20.92 4.04 17.74
CA ARG A 179 -21.63 4.61 16.60
C ARG A 179 -22.82 3.75 16.20
N ASP A 180 -24.00 4.36 16.13
CA ASP A 180 -25.21 3.66 15.72
C ASP A 180 -25.22 3.39 14.22
N PRO A 181 -25.42 2.12 13.82
CA PRO A 181 -25.52 1.78 12.41
C PRO A 181 -26.87 2.16 11.81
N GLU A 182 -27.94 2.25 12.60
CA GLU A 182 -29.32 2.28 12.10
C GLU A 182 -29.63 3.48 11.18
N ASP A 183 -29.13 4.68 11.52
CA ASP A 183 -29.28 5.88 10.69
C ASP A 183 -28.65 5.69 9.28
N LEU A 184 -27.54 4.97 9.19
CA LEU A 184 -26.82 4.74 7.93
C LEU A 184 -27.52 3.71 7.03
N PHE A 185 -28.28 2.77 7.63
CA PHE A 185 -29.00 1.75 6.89
C PHE A 185 -30.38 2.22 6.41
N LEU A 186 -30.98 3.23 7.06
CA LEU A 186 -32.22 3.84 6.60
C LEU A 186 -31.98 4.65 5.32
N ASP A 187 -30.90 5.43 5.26
CA ASP A 187 -30.52 6.21 4.06
C ASP A 187 -30.08 5.34 2.88
N ASP A 188 -29.39 4.21 3.12
CA ASP A 188 -29.03 3.25 2.06
C ASP A 188 -30.23 2.36 1.63
N GLN A 189 -31.29 2.26 2.44
CA GLN A 189 -32.54 1.55 2.08
C GLN A 189 -33.52 2.41 1.27
N GLU A 190 -33.37 3.74 1.25
CA GLU A 190 -34.12 4.63 0.33
C GLU A 190 -33.57 4.64 -1.11
N ILE A 191 -32.83 3.61 -1.52
CA ILE A 191 -32.73 3.23 -2.93
C ILE A 191 -33.66 2.03 -3.18
N PRO A 192 -34.98 2.25 -3.38
CA PRO A 192 -35.89 1.20 -3.76
C PRO A 192 -35.56 0.78 -5.21
N GLY A 193 -34.63 -0.17 -5.38
CA GLY A 193 -34.34 -0.73 -6.71
C GLY A 193 -33.03 -1.49 -6.92
N THR A 194 -32.07 -1.49 -5.99
CA THR A 194 -30.74 -2.10 -6.23
C THR A 194 -30.43 -3.28 -5.30
N GLY A 195 -31.44 -4.08 -4.99
CA GLY A 195 -31.24 -5.41 -4.42
C GLY A 195 -30.72 -6.37 -5.49
N LEU A 196 -29.80 -7.25 -5.09
CA LEU A 196 -29.14 -8.34 -5.83
C LEU A 196 -30.02 -9.17 -6.81
N PHE A 197 -31.35 -9.04 -6.74
CA PHE A 197 -32.34 -9.72 -7.57
C PHE A 197 -32.83 -8.92 -8.79
N SER A 198 -32.55 -7.61 -8.88
CA SER A 198 -32.93 -6.77 -10.04
C SER A 198 -32.26 -7.22 -11.35
N SER A 199 -31.02 -7.70 -11.25
CA SER A 199 -30.27 -8.24 -12.40
C SER A 199 -30.84 -9.55 -12.95
N PHE A 200 -31.63 -10.29 -12.16
CA PHE A 200 -32.26 -11.54 -12.58
C PHE A 200 -33.70 -11.35 -13.07
N THR A 201 -34.43 -10.34 -12.56
CA THR A 201 -35.82 -10.06 -12.97
C THR A 201 -35.91 -9.13 -14.18
N GLY A 202 -34.94 -8.24 -14.39
CA GLY A 202 -34.86 -7.38 -15.59
C GLY A 202 -34.51 -8.13 -16.88
N ALA A 203 -33.75 -9.22 -16.78
CA ALA A 203 -33.41 -10.07 -17.94
C ALA A 203 -34.61 -10.94 -18.39
N ALA A 204 -35.40 -11.43 -17.43
CA ALA A 204 -36.57 -12.28 -17.72
C ALA A 204 -37.72 -11.49 -18.36
N THR A 205 -37.90 -10.22 -18.00
CA THR A 205 -38.94 -9.36 -18.60
C THR A 205 -38.56 -8.87 -20.00
N SER A 206 -37.28 -8.60 -20.27
CA SER A 206 -36.81 -8.21 -21.61
C SER A 206 -36.92 -9.35 -22.64
N ALA A 207 -36.62 -10.59 -22.23
CA ALA A 207 -36.72 -11.76 -23.11
C ALA A 207 -38.19 -12.12 -23.46
N ALA A 208 -39.13 -11.93 -22.53
CA ALA A 208 -40.55 -12.19 -22.77
C ALA A 208 -41.20 -11.14 -23.69
N VAL A 209 -40.78 -9.88 -23.62
CA VAL A 209 -41.30 -8.80 -24.50
C VAL A 209 -40.75 -8.93 -25.93
N ALA A 210 -39.51 -9.42 -26.09
CA ALA A 210 -38.92 -9.67 -27.40
C ALA A 210 -39.58 -10.85 -28.14
N ASP A 211 -39.97 -11.92 -27.44
CA ASP A 211 -40.65 -13.08 -28.05
C ASP A 211 -42.10 -12.79 -28.44
N VAL A 212 -42.80 -11.92 -27.69
CA VAL A 212 -44.17 -11.47 -28.03
C VAL A 212 -44.17 -10.52 -29.23
N MET A 213 -43.17 -9.62 -29.33
CA MET A 213 -43.04 -8.70 -30.48
C MET A 213 -42.54 -9.38 -31.75
N ALA A 214 -41.95 -10.57 -31.67
CA ALA A 214 -41.54 -11.36 -32.83
C ALA A 214 -42.67 -12.24 -33.41
N ARG A 215 -43.84 -12.28 -32.75
CA ARG A 215 -45.01 -13.11 -33.13
C ARG A 215 -46.24 -12.29 -33.56
N VAL A 216 -46.08 -10.98 -33.77
CA VAL A 216 -47.09 -10.08 -34.39
C VAL A 216 -46.53 -9.61 -35.72
#